data_AF-A0A846T4D1-F1
#
_entry.id   AF-A0A846T4D1-F1
#
_cell.length_a   1.000
_cell.length_b   1.000
_cell.length_c   1.000
_cell.angle_alpha   90.00
_cell.angle_beta   90.00
_cell.angle_gamma   90.00
#
_symmetry.space_group_name_H-M   'P 1'
#
loop_
_entity.id
_entity.type
_entity.pdbx_description
1 polymer ?
#
loop_
_entity_poly.entity_id
_entity_poly.type
_entity_poly.pdbx_seq_one_letter_code
_entity_poly.pdbx_strand_id
1 'polypeptide(L)' 'MVVAKRIYRLVEPSADAPHGYSYRLYCGTRAGETLVRFDNETGKGDHVHLGAVEKPYRFTTPDQLLVDFETAIKPYVMGD' A
#
# COMPACT_ATOMS: atom_id res chain seq x y z
N MET A 1 13.59 9.22 4.74
CA MET A 1 12.69 8.05 4.56
C MET A 1 12.97 7.36 3.24
N VAL A 2 12.51 6.12 3.08
CA VAL A 2 12.48 5.39 1.80
C VAL A 2 11.01 5.25 1.40
N VAL A 3 10.69 5.68 0.18
CA VAL A 3 9.34 5.56 -0.39
C VAL A 3 9.43 4.79 -1.70
N ALA A 4 8.60 3.77 -1.88
CA ALA A 4 8.51 2.99 -3.10
C ALA A 4 7.04 2.70 -3.42
N LYS A 5 6.64 2.88 -4.68
CA LYS A 5 5.27 2.64 -5.14
C LYS A 5 5.32 1.70 -6.35
N ARG A 6 4.62 0.58 -6.28
CA ARG A 6 4.46 -0.36 -7.39
C ARG A 6 2.99 -0.75 -7.51
N ILE A 7 2.42 -0.55 -8.69
CA ILE A 7 1.05 -0.93 -9.03
C ILE A 7 1.10 -1.60 -10.39
N TYR A 8 0.54 -2.79 -10.50
CA TYR A 8 0.49 -3.59 -11.71
C TYR A 8 -0.96 -3.92 -12.03
N ARG A 9 -1.36 -3.74 -13.29
CA ARG A 9 -2.62 -4.29 -13.79
C ARG A 9 -2.40 -5.77 -14.12
N LEU A 10 -3.24 -6.63 -13.58
CA LEU A 10 -3.24 -8.06 -13.90
C LEU A 10 -3.80 -8.27 -15.32
N VAL A 11 -3.34 -9.33 -15.98
CA VAL A 11 -3.89 -9.74 -17.28
C VAL A 11 -5.37 -10.09 -17.13
N GLU A 12 -5.72 -10.79 -16.05
CA GLU A 12 -7.09 -11.12 -15.65
C GLU A 12 -7.23 -10.92 -14.12
N PRO A 13 -8.40 -10.48 -13.62
CA PRO A 13 -8.67 -10.42 -12.19
C PRO A 13 -8.54 -11.80 -11.52
N SER A 14 -8.03 -11.83 -10.29
CA SER A 14 -7.94 -13.06 -9.50
C SER A 14 -8.95 -13.03 -8.34
N ALA A 15 -9.15 -14.18 -7.68
CA ALA A 15 -9.98 -14.26 -6.48
C ALA A 15 -9.44 -13.36 -5.34
N ASP A 16 -8.11 -13.24 -5.23
CA ASP A 16 -7.44 -12.38 -4.24
C ASP A 16 -7.45 -10.89 -4.61
N ALA A 17 -7.55 -10.58 -5.90
CA ALA A 17 -7.57 -9.22 -6.43
C ALA A 17 -8.66 -9.08 -7.52
N PRO A 18 -9.95 -9.07 -7.13
CA PRO A 18 -11.06 -9.02 -8.06
C PRO A 18 -11.14 -7.70 -8.83
N HIS A 19 -10.47 -6.65 -8.33
CA HIS A 19 -10.31 -5.37 -9.02
C HIS A 19 -9.25 -5.39 -10.13
N GLY A 20 -8.47 -6.46 -10.27
CA GLY A 20 -7.52 -6.64 -11.36
C GLY A 20 -6.18 -5.91 -11.17
N TYR A 21 -5.82 -5.55 -9.94
CA TYR A 21 -4.53 -4.94 -9.64
C TYR A 21 -3.75 -5.71 -8.57
N SER A 22 -2.42 -5.76 -8.72
CA SER A 22 -1.50 -6.12 -7.64
C SER A 22 -0.67 -4.88 -7.28
N TYR A 23 -0.51 -4.62 -5.99
CA TYR A 23 0.22 -3.43 -5.56
C TYR A 23 1.05 -3.66 -4.30
N ARG A 24 2.08 -2.82 -4.18
CA ARG A 24 2.89 -2.64 -2.98
C ARG A 24 3.37 -1.20 -2.92
N LEU A 25 2.79 -0.41 -2.02
CA LEU A 25 3.19 0.96 -1.72
C LEU A 25 3.80 0.95 -0.32
N TYR A 26 5.03 1.43 -0.19
CA TYR A 26 5.85 1.30 1.00
C TYR A 26 6.46 2.63 1.40
N CYS A 27 6.39 2.96 2.69
CA CYS A 27 7.16 4.00 3.34
C CYS A 27 7.80 3.44 4.60
N GLY A 28 9.11 3.63 4.73
CA GLY A 28 9.85 3.17 5.90
C GLY A 28 11.16 3.90 6.13
N THR A 29 11.81 3.59 7.24
CA THR A 29 13.10 4.18 7.61
C THR A 29 14.23 3.59 6.76
N ARG A 30 15.38 4.29 6.69
CA ARG A 30 16.58 3.74 6.03
C ARG A 30 17.12 2.49 6.75
N ALA A 31 16.73 2.28 8.00
CA ALA A 31 17.08 1.10 8.79
C ALA A 31 16.15 -0.11 8.53
N GLY A 32 15.12 0.05 7.68
CA GLY A 32 14.23 -1.05 7.28
C GLY A 32 12.94 -1.18 8.10
N GLU A 33 12.66 -0.24 9.01
CA GLU A 33 11.39 -0.22 9.73
C GLU A 33 10.25 0.22 8.80
N THR A 34 9.16 -0.55 8.76
CA THR A 34 7.96 -0.21 7.99
C THR A 34 7.11 0.76 8.79
N LEU A 35 6.86 1.95 8.23
CA LEU A 35 5.97 2.95 8.82
C LEU A 35 4.56 2.84 8.24
N VAL A 36 4.48 2.72 6.91
CA VAL A 36 3.23 2.53 6.19
C VAL A 36 3.46 1.56 5.03
N ARG A 37 2.59 0.55 4.87
CA ARG A 37 2.59 -0.31 3.69
C ARG A 37 1.18 -0.65 3.26
N PHE A 38 0.82 -0.36 2.02
CA PHE A 38 -0.40 -0.85 1.39
C PHE A 38 0.00 -1.97 0.43
N ASP A 39 -0.55 -3.16 0.62
CA ASP A 39 -0.37 -4.27 -0.31
C ASP A 39 -1.59 -5.19 -0.32
N ASN A 40 -1.64 -6.07 -1.32
CA ASN A 40 -2.65 -7.10 -1.43
C ASN A 40 -2.04 -8.49 -1.55
N GLU A 41 -1.16 -8.84 -0.60
CA GLU A 41 -0.57 -10.18 -0.49
C GLU A 41 -1.62 -11.29 -0.68
N THR A 42 -1.29 -12.26 -1.54
CA THR A 42 -2.13 -13.41 -1.86
C THR A 42 -2.59 -14.12 -0.58
N GLY A 43 -3.88 -14.44 -0.49
CA GLY A 43 -4.48 -15.06 0.70
C GLY A 43 -4.87 -14.09 1.82
N LYS A 44 -4.52 -12.80 1.74
CA LYS A 44 -4.97 -11.77 2.69
C LYS A 44 -5.94 -10.75 2.10
N GLY A 45 -5.83 -10.51 0.79
CA GLY A 45 -6.55 -9.42 0.12
C GLY A 45 -5.98 -8.06 0.48
N ASP A 46 -6.72 -7.01 0.14
CA ASP A 46 -6.31 -5.61 0.31
C ASP A 46 -6.15 -5.22 1.79
N HIS A 47 -4.96 -4.76 2.18
CA HIS A 47 -4.70 -4.31 3.55
C HIS A 47 -3.62 -3.24 3.65
N VAL A 48 -3.58 -2.59 4.82
CA VAL A 48 -2.59 -1.59 5.19
C VAL A 48 -1.91 -1.96 6.49
N HIS A 49 -0.59 -1.78 6.52
CA HIS A 49 0.26 -1.81 7.70
C HIS A 49 0.52 -0.37 8.14
N LEU A 50 0.21 -0.04 9.38
CA LEU A 50 0.54 1.23 10.04
C LEU A 50 1.46 0.89 11.22
N GLY A 51 2.77 0.98 11.00
CA GLY A 51 3.76 0.38 11.89
C GLY A 51 3.52 -1.13 12.04
N ALA A 52 3.27 -1.59 13.26
CA ALA A 52 2.98 -2.99 13.58
C ALA A 52 1.49 -3.38 13.43
N VAL A 53 0.60 -2.43 13.11
CA VAL A 53 -0.85 -2.69 13.05
C VAL A 53 -1.28 -2.97 11.62
N GLU A 54 -1.82 -4.16 11.38
CA GLU A 54 -2.44 -4.56 10.11
C GLU A 54 -3.95 -4.28 10.16
N LYS A 55 -4.51 -3.70 9.10
CA LYS A 55 -5.95 -3.46 8.95
C LYS A 55 -6.42 -3.74 7.52
N PRO A 56 -7.65 -4.25 7.34
CA PRO A 56 -8.26 -4.34 6.01
C PRO A 56 -8.30 -2.97 5.33
N TYR A 57 -8.04 -2.96 4.03
CA TYR A 57 -8.14 -1.79 3.17
C TYR A 57 -9.20 -2.04 2.11
N ARG A 58 -10.09 -1.06 1.87
CA ARG A 58 -11.09 -1.18 0.81
C ARG A 58 -10.56 -0.53 -0.45
N PHE A 59 -10.04 -1.34 -1.36
CA PHE A 59 -9.63 -0.85 -2.68
C PHE A 59 -10.83 -0.28 -3.45
N THR A 60 -10.62 0.83 -4.15
CA THR A 60 -11.60 1.44 -5.05
C THR A 60 -11.02 1.68 -6.43
N THR A 61 -10.00 2.53 -6.53
CA THR A 61 -9.25 2.81 -7.76
C THR A 61 -7.76 2.95 -7.46
N PRO A 62 -6.88 2.77 -8.48
CA PRO A 62 -5.45 3.05 -8.31
C PRO A 62 -5.16 4.49 -7.87
N ASP A 63 -5.94 5.46 -8.36
CA ASP A 63 -5.77 6.87 -7.98
C ASP A 63 -6.11 7.11 -6.51
N GLN A 64 -7.20 6.51 -6.02
CA GLN A 64 -7.56 6.61 -4.61
C GLN A 64 -6.54 5.90 -3.71
N LEU A 65 -6.01 4.75 -4.14
CA LEU A 65 -4.91 4.06 -3.45
C LEU A 65 -3.68 4.96 -3.31
N LEU A 66 -3.31 5.71 -4.35
CA LEU A 66 -2.20 6.65 -4.29
C LEU A 66 -2.49 7.82 -3.33
N VAL A 67 -3.69 8.39 -3.37
CA VAL A 67 -4.13 9.48 -2.46
C VAL A 67 -4.12 9.03 -0.99
N ASP A 68 -4.64 7.83 -0.72
CA ASP A 68 -4.71 7.28 0.63
C ASP A 68 -3.31 7.01 1.17
N PHE A 69 -2.42 6.43 0.33
CA PHE A 69 -1.04 6.21 0.69
C PHE A 69 -0.29 7.53 0.96
N GLU A 70 -0.43 8.52 0.08
CA GLU A 70 0.21 9.84 0.25
C GLU A 70 -0.26 10.54 1.53
N THR A 71 -1.55 10.45 1.84
CA THR A 71 -2.14 10.96 3.08
C THR A 71 -1.55 10.25 4.30
N ALA A 72 -1.45 8.92 4.25
CA ALA A 72 -0.92 8.12 5.36
C ALA A 72 0.57 8.39 5.63
N ILE A 73 1.36 8.66 4.58
CA ILE A 73 2.80 8.88 4.75
C ILE A 73 3.16 10.34 5.06
N LYS A 74 2.24 11.29 4.84
CA LYS A 74 2.46 12.73 5.03
C LYS A 74 3.15 13.08 6.36
N PRO A 75 2.78 12.50 7.52
CA PRO A 75 3.45 12.80 8.80
C PRO A 75 4.93 12.41 8.86
N TYR A 76 5.39 11.50 7.99
CA TYR A 76 6.77 10.99 7.98
C TYR A 76 7.65 11.61 6.90
N VAL A 77 7.03 12.27 5.90
CA VAL A 77 7.74 12.80 4.72
C VAL A 77 7.67 14.33 4.60
N MET A 78 6.76 15.00 5.31
CA MET A 78 6.75 16.45 5.42
C MET A 78 7.32 16.86 6.79
N GLY A 79 8.60 17.19 6.79
CA GLY A 79 9.36 17.57 7.98
C GLY A 79 10.85 17.82 7.71
N ASP A 80 11.20 18.25 6.50
CA ASP A 80 12.50 18.86 6.18
C ASP A 80 12.34 20.39 6.14
#